data_AF-A0A3D2JFK3-F1
#
_entry.id   AF-A0A3D2JFK3-F1
#
_cell.length_a   1.000
_cell.length_b   1.000
_cell.length_c   1.000
_cell.angle_alpha   90.00
_cell.angle_beta   90.00
_cell.angle_gamma   90.00
#
_symmetry.space_group_name_H-M   'P 1'
#
loop_
_entity.id
_entity.type
_entity.pdbx_description
1 polymer ?
#
loop_
_entity_poly.entity_id
_entity_poly.type
_entity_poly.pdbx_seq_one_letter_code
_entity_poly.pdbx_strand_id
1 'polypeptide(L)'
;SAKLSRSHVVLQSPSGLVTVVGGKLTTYRRMAQDTVDVLSKRDGMKPVHPTERLRLQGSAGWTVMQKELAQFGDSLGLDAKIIAHLGHSYGTEARNVYELVQADASLGNRLVEDLPYIRAEVIHACRQEMAMTPYDFLA
;
A
#
# COMPACT_ATOMS: atom_id res chain seq x y z
N SER A 1 9.18 -34.81 -15.32
CA SER A 1 9.13 -33.69 -14.36
C SER A 1 9.35 -32.37 -15.08
N ALA A 2 8.30 -31.62 -15.35
CA ALA A 2 8.42 -30.28 -15.93
C ALA A 2 8.99 -29.34 -14.85
N LYS A 3 10.22 -28.87 -15.05
CA LYS A 3 10.82 -27.77 -14.28
C LYS A 3 10.05 -26.51 -14.66
N LEU A 4 8.93 -26.23 -13.99
CA LEU A 4 8.22 -24.98 -14.19
C LEU A 4 9.10 -23.86 -13.62
N SER A 5 9.80 -23.14 -14.51
CA SER A 5 10.64 -22.01 -14.12
C SER A 5 9.75 -20.97 -13.45
N ARG A 6 10.05 -20.62 -12.19
CA ARG A 6 9.35 -19.53 -11.46
C ARG A 6 9.93 -18.15 -11.80
N SER A 7 10.55 -18.00 -12.98
CA SER A 7 11.04 -16.73 -13.53
C SER A 7 9.91 -16.00 -14.24
N HIS A 8 9.98 -14.68 -14.30
CA HIS A 8 9.11 -13.90 -15.17
C HIS A 8 9.72 -13.75 -16.57
N VAL A 9 8.86 -13.45 -17.54
CA VAL A 9 9.25 -13.08 -18.90
C VAL A 9 8.41 -11.89 -19.34
N VAL A 10 9.04 -10.91 -20.00
CA VAL A 10 8.36 -9.78 -20.63
C VAL A 10 8.44 -9.95 -22.15
N LEU A 11 7.29 -10.03 -22.81
CA LEU A 11 7.17 -10.27 -24.25
C LEU A 11 6.52 -9.06 -24.92
N GLN A 12 7.00 -8.70 -26.11
CA GLN A 12 6.36 -7.70 -26.96
C GLN A 12 5.88 -8.38 -28.26
N SER A 13 4.60 -8.25 -28.57
CA SER A 13 4.04 -8.75 -29.84
C SER A 13 4.32 -7.79 -31.01
N PRO A 14 4.19 -8.22 -32.28
CA PRO A 14 4.30 -7.33 -33.44
C PRO A 14 3.32 -6.15 -33.43
N SER A 15 2.17 -6.30 -32.75
CA SER A 15 1.19 -5.21 -32.57
C SER A 15 1.60 -4.14 -31.55
N GLY A 16 2.69 -4.39 -30.80
CA GLY A 16 3.18 -3.49 -29.74
C GLY A 16 2.63 -3.80 -28.34
N LEU A 17 1.73 -4.78 -28.19
CA LEU A 17 1.27 -5.27 -26.88
C LEU A 17 2.44 -5.86 -26.08
N VAL A 18 2.63 -5.39 -24.85
CA VAL A 18 3.60 -5.93 -23.88
C VAL A 18 2.88 -6.82 -22.87
N THR A 19 3.36 -8.04 -22.69
CA THR A 19 2.79 -9.06 -21.80
C THR A 19 3.83 -9.51 -20.78
N VAL A 20 3.45 -9.54 -19.50
CA VAL A 20 4.26 -10.11 -18.41
C VAL A 20 3.71 -11.49 -18.06
N VAL A 21 4.54 -12.52 -18.12
CA VAL A 21 4.16 -13.90 -17.83
C VAL A 21 4.93 -14.42 -16.62
N GLY A 22 4.21 -15.04 -15.68
CA GLY A 22 4.78 -15.61 -14.47
C GLY A 22 5.22 -14.55 -13.46
N GLY A 23 6.19 -14.91 -12.61
CA GLY A 23 6.72 -14.02 -11.59
C GLY A 23 6.30 -14.35 -10.16
N LYS A 24 7.08 -13.85 -9.20
CA LYS A 24 6.79 -13.96 -7.76
C LYS A 24 6.59 -12.58 -7.18
N LEU A 25 5.84 -12.51 -6.07
CA LEU A 25 5.76 -11.28 -5.28
C LEU A 25 7.16 -10.79 -4.89
N THR A 26 8.09 -11.68 -4.52
CA THR A 26 9.47 -11.28 -4.15
C THR A 26 10.28 -10.65 -5.28
N THR A 27 9.86 -10.83 -6.55
CA THR A 27 10.55 -10.27 -7.72
C THR A 27 9.81 -9.10 -8.35
N TYR A 28 8.63 -8.72 -7.84
CA TYR A 28 7.70 -7.81 -8.52
C TYR A 28 8.34 -6.49 -8.99
N ARG A 29 9.15 -5.86 -8.14
CA ARG A 29 9.84 -4.61 -8.48
C ARG A 29 10.74 -4.77 -9.70
N ARG A 30 11.46 -5.90 -9.78
CA ARG A 30 12.32 -6.20 -10.93
C ARG A 30 11.49 -6.49 -12.19
N MET A 31 10.37 -7.20 -12.04
CA MET A 31 9.45 -7.45 -13.16
C MET A 31 8.90 -6.15 -13.75
N ALA A 32 8.48 -5.22 -12.88
CA ALA A 32 8.01 -3.90 -13.28
C ALA A 32 9.11 -3.11 -14.00
N GLN A 33 10.34 -3.14 -13.47
CA GLN A 33 11.50 -2.52 -14.10
C GLN A 33 11.77 -3.07 -15.51
N ASP A 34 11.86 -4.39 -15.67
CA ASP A 34 12.12 -5.01 -16.97
C ASP A 34 10.97 -4.72 -17.97
N THR A 35 9.74 -4.55 -17.47
CA THR A 35 8.58 -4.13 -18.28
C THR A 35 8.74 -2.70 -18.79
N VAL A 36 9.15 -1.77 -17.92
CA VAL A 36 9.45 -0.38 -18.28
C VAL A 36 10.62 -0.30 -19.27
N ASP A 37 11.63 -1.18 -19.16
CA ASP A 37 12.73 -1.25 -20.12
C ASP A 37 12.25 -1.61 -21.53
N VAL A 38 11.37 -2.61 -21.65
CA VAL A 38 10.77 -3.00 -22.93
C VAL A 38 9.96 -1.85 -23.52
N LEU A 39 9.14 -1.18 -22.71
CA LEU A 39 8.35 -0.03 -23.14
C LEU A 39 9.23 1.15 -23.57
N SER A 40 10.27 1.48 -22.80
CA SER A 40 11.20 2.56 -23.10
C SER A 40 11.93 2.32 -24.41
N LYS A 41 12.38 1.09 -24.64
CA LYS A 41 13.00 0.71 -25.92
C LYS A 41 12.04 0.82 -27.09
N ARG A 42 10.78 0.38 -26.93
CA ARG A 42 9.73 0.51 -27.96
C ARG A 42 9.48 1.97 -28.32
N ASP A 43 9.42 2.84 -27.32
CA ASP A 43 9.00 4.23 -27.46
C ASP A 43 10.18 5.20 -27.68
N GLY A 44 11.41 4.67 -27.83
CA GLY A 44 12.63 5.48 -28.06
C GLY A 44 13.02 6.36 -26.85
N MET A 45 12.56 5.99 -25.65
CA MET A 45 12.82 6.72 -24.42
C MET A 45 14.02 6.13 -23.66
N LYS A 46 14.72 6.98 -22.90
CA LYS A 46 15.75 6.52 -21.96
C LYS A 46 15.09 5.97 -20.69
N PRO A 47 15.31 4.70 -20.32
CA PRO A 47 14.72 4.15 -19.11
C PRO A 47 15.31 4.78 -17.85
N VAL A 48 14.47 4.91 -16.81
CA VAL A 48 14.86 5.36 -15.46
C VAL A 48 14.31 4.40 -14.41
N HIS A 49 15.06 4.19 -13.33
CA HIS A 49 14.76 3.17 -12.31
C HIS A 49 14.78 3.71 -10.87
N PRO A 50 13.95 4.71 -10.53
CA PRO A 50 13.96 5.29 -9.19
C PRO A 50 13.48 4.31 -8.11
N THR A 51 12.75 3.26 -8.50
CA THR A 51 12.03 2.33 -7.60
C THR A 51 12.93 1.48 -6.71
N GLU A 52 14.25 1.43 -6.96
CA GLU A 52 15.18 0.75 -6.04
C GLU A 52 15.34 1.51 -4.72
N ARG A 53 15.18 2.84 -4.75
CA ARG A 53 15.32 3.72 -3.57
C ARG A 53 14.04 4.43 -3.19
N LEU A 54 13.06 4.45 -4.08
CA LEU A 54 11.74 5.03 -3.81
C LEU A 54 11.07 4.23 -2.69
N ARG A 55 10.73 4.93 -1.61
CA ARG A 55 9.94 4.37 -0.52
C ARG A 55 8.50 4.21 -0.98
N LEU A 56 7.86 3.11 -0.57
CA LEU A 56 6.43 2.94 -0.77
C LEU A 56 5.66 3.93 0.11
N GLN A 57 4.45 4.29 -0.33
CA GLN A 57 3.54 5.13 0.44
C GLN A 57 3.31 4.55 1.85
N GLY A 58 3.14 5.41 2.85
CA GLY A 58 3.08 5.01 4.26
C GLY A 58 4.42 4.65 4.91
N SER A 59 5.47 4.35 4.15
CA SER A 59 6.78 3.97 4.74
C SER A 59 7.77 5.13 4.87
N ALA A 60 7.57 6.20 4.09
CA ALA A 60 8.50 7.31 4.04
C ALA A 60 8.47 8.11 5.36
N GLY A 61 9.58 8.19 6.07
CA GLY A 61 9.67 8.93 7.33
C GLY A 61 9.11 8.21 8.56
N TRP A 62 8.61 6.97 8.41
CA TRP A 62 7.97 6.21 9.50
C TRP A 62 8.84 6.13 10.77
N THR A 63 10.13 5.82 10.64
CA THR A 63 11.05 5.70 11.78
C THR A 63 11.18 6.97 12.61
N VAL A 64 10.90 8.14 12.03
CA VAL A 64 10.94 9.44 12.70
C VAL A 64 9.54 9.80 13.23
N MET A 65 8.50 9.55 12.43
CA MET A 65 7.14 9.99 12.71
C MET A 65 6.35 9.05 13.64
N GLN A 66 6.77 7.80 13.81
CA GLN A 66 6.02 6.79 14.58
C GLN A 66 5.65 7.29 15.98
N LYS A 67 6.59 7.95 16.67
CA LYS A 67 6.35 8.46 18.03
C LYS A 67 5.33 9.60 18.04
N GLU A 68 5.46 10.55 17.12
CA GLU A 68 4.54 11.67 16.97
C GLU A 68 3.14 11.19 16.63
N LEU A 69 3.02 10.22 15.70
CA LEU A 69 1.73 9.64 15.31
C LEU A 69 1.09 8.84 16.44
N ALA A 70 1.89 8.13 17.25
CA ALA A 70 1.36 7.45 18.43
C ALA A 70 0.83 8.44 19.46
N GLN A 71 1.55 9.55 19.70
CA GLN A 71 1.09 10.63 20.58
C GLN A 71 -0.17 11.32 20.03
N PHE A 72 -0.27 11.48 18.72
CA PHE A 72 -1.47 12.05 18.11
C PHE A 72 -2.69 11.14 18.30
N GLY A 73 -2.56 9.84 18.04
CA GLY A 73 -3.62 8.87 18.31
C GLY A 73 -4.05 8.84 19.80
N ASP A 74 -3.09 8.91 20.72
CA ASP A 74 -3.35 8.97 22.17
C ASP A 74 -4.12 10.24 22.54
N SER A 75 -3.76 11.40 21.96
CA SER A 75 -4.48 12.66 22.17
C SER A 75 -5.94 12.65 21.69
N LEU A 76 -6.29 11.72 20.80
CA LEU A 76 -7.65 11.48 20.32
C LEU A 76 -8.42 10.47 21.19
N GLY A 77 -7.80 9.94 22.25
CA GLY A 77 -8.40 8.96 23.16
C GLY A 77 -8.48 7.55 22.58
N LEU A 78 -7.69 7.23 21.54
CA LEU A 78 -7.66 5.89 20.96
C LEU A 78 -6.87 4.92 21.84
N ASP A 79 -7.38 3.69 21.95
CA ASP A 79 -6.68 2.62 22.66
C ASP A 79 -5.34 2.26 22.00
N ALA A 80 -4.37 1.85 22.81
CA ALA A 80 -3.03 1.49 22.37
C ALA A 80 -3.01 0.40 21.28
N LYS A 81 -3.96 -0.57 21.30
CA LYS A 81 -4.04 -1.60 20.24
C LYS A 81 -4.46 -1.00 18.89
N ILE A 82 -5.36 -0.01 18.90
CA ILE A 82 -5.78 0.70 17.68
C ILE A 82 -4.60 1.49 17.12
N ILE A 83 -3.90 2.24 17.97
CA ILE A 83 -2.73 3.04 17.57
C ILE A 83 -1.63 2.14 16.97
N ALA A 84 -1.33 1.01 17.63
CA ALA A 84 -0.35 0.05 17.15
C ALA A 84 -0.77 -0.57 15.80
N HIS A 85 -2.05 -0.95 15.66
CA HIS A 85 -2.63 -1.48 14.42
C HIS A 85 -2.52 -0.48 13.26
N LEU A 86 -2.97 0.76 13.48
CA LEU A 86 -2.95 1.78 12.43
C LEU A 86 -1.52 2.12 12.01
N GLY A 87 -0.59 2.22 12.97
CA GLY A 87 0.82 2.42 12.68
C GLY A 87 1.46 1.25 11.91
N HIS A 88 1.08 0.02 12.22
CA HIS A 88 1.58 -1.16 11.52
C HIS A 88 1.05 -1.26 10.08
N SER A 89 -0.24 -0.99 9.89
CA SER A 89 -0.94 -1.20 8.61
C SER A 89 -0.75 -0.03 7.65
N TYR A 90 -0.85 1.21 8.14
CA TYR A 90 -0.84 2.43 7.31
C TYR A 90 0.47 3.22 7.40
N GLY A 91 1.32 2.93 8.39
CA GLY A 91 2.55 3.68 8.63
C GLY A 91 2.27 5.18 8.81
N THR A 92 2.92 6.03 8.01
CA THR A 92 2.69 7.48 8.06
C THR A 92 1.30 7.91 7.63
N GLU A 93 0.60 7.12 6.82
CA GLU A 93 -0.79 7.42 6.41
C GLU A 93 -1.80 7.22 7.54
N ALA A 94 -1.39 6.65 8.68
CA ALA A 94 -2.23 6.60 9.88
C ALA A 94 -2.72 8.00 10.31
N ARG A 95 -1.96 9.06 9.97
CA ARG A 95 -2.39 10.45 10.13
C ARG A 95 -3.74 10.74 9.48
N ASN A 96 -3.96 10.26 8.26
CA ASN A 96 -5.20 10.52 7.53
C ASN A 96 -6.40 9.88 8.24
N VAL A 97 -6.20 8.71 8.88
CA VAL A 97 -7.23 8.05 9.69
C VAL A 97 -7.49 8.85 10.97
N TYR A 98 -6.43 9.31 11.64
CA TYR A 98 -6.55 10.16 12.83
C TYR A 98 -7.26 11.49 12.56
N GLU A 99 -7.02 12.12 11.41
CA GLU A 99 -7.69 13.36 11.00
C GLU A 99 -9.21 13.16 10.84
N LEU A 100 -9.65 11.99 10.38
CA LEU A 100 -11.08 11.65 10.35
C LEU A 100 -11.67 11.55 11.77
N VAL A 101 -10.95 10.92 12.70
CA VAL A 101 -11.37 10.83 14.11
C VAL A 101 -11.35 12.19 14.79
N GLN A 102 -10.38 13.05 14.47
CA GLN A 102 -10.33 14.42 14.99
C GLN A 102 -11.54 15.24 14.51
N ALA A 103 -11.95 15.07 13.26
CA ALA A 103 -13.12 15.75 12.71
C ALA A 103 -14.45 15.22 13.28
N ASP A 104 -14.54 13.92 13.57
CA ASP A 104 -15.67 13.27 14.21
C ASP A 104 -15.20 12.14 15.12
N ALA A 105 -15.23 12.39 16.43
CA ALA A 105 -14.77 11.45 17.46
C ALA A 105 -15.52 10.10 17.41
N SER A 106 -16.75 10.07 16.89
CA SER A 106 -17.52 8.83 16.77
C SER A 106 -16.91 7.85 15.76
N LEU A 107 -16.05 8.33 14.85
CA LEU A 107 -15.31 7.50 13.91
C LEU A 107 -14.14 6.74 14.56
N GLY A 108 -13.75 7.12 15.77
CA GLY A 108 -12.80 6.39 16.61
C GLY A 108 -13.39 5.13 17.25
N ASN A 109 -14.70 4.92 17.16
CA ASN A 109 -15.35 3.71 17.68
C ASN A 109 -14.96 2.48 16.86
N ARG A 110 -14.75 1.37 17.57
CA ARG A 110 -14.48 0.06 16.96
C ARG A 110 -15.66 -0.40 16.10
N LEU A 111 -15.33 -1.11 15.02
CA LEU A 111 -16.32 -1.84 14.22
C LEU A 111 -16.79 -3.11 14.93
N VAL A 112 -15.86 -3.78 15.61
CA VAL A 112 -16.08 -4.98 16.42
C VAL A 112 -15.32 -4.79 17.72
N GLU A 113 -15.99 -5.00 18.86
CA GLU A 113 -15.49 -4.65 20.20
C GLU A 113 -14.09 -5.21 20.50
N ASP A 114 -13.82 -6.46 20.09
CA ASP A 114 -12.57 -7.16 20.40
C ASP A 114 -11.43 -6.91 19.38
N LEU A 115 -11.69 -6.21 18.28
CA LEU A 115 -10.73 -6.01 17.19
C LEU A 115 -10.29 -4.55 17.08
N PRO A 116 -9.04 -4.26 16.66
CA PRO A 116 -8.50 -2.89 16.62
C PRO A 116 -8.99 -2.06 15.42
N TYR A 117 -10.01 -2.53 14.69
CA TYR A 117 -10.54 -1.83 13.51
C TYR A 117 -11.57 -0.78 13.91
N ILE A 118 -11.43 0.44 13.41
CA ILE A 118 -12.32 1.58 13.69
C ILE A 118 -13.09 2.04 12.46
N ARG A 119 -14.20 2.75 12.68
CA ARG A 119 -15.05 3.27 11.60
C ARG A 119 -14.31 4.18 10.62
N ALA A 120 -13.34 4.95 11.11
CA ALA A 120 -12.51 5.83 10.27
C ALA A 120 -11.75 5.07 9.17
N GLU A 121 -11.31 3.83 9.42
CA GLU A 121 -10.58 3.03 8.43
C GLU A 121 -11.45 2.69 7.20
N VAL A 122 -12.75 2.45 7.38
CA VAL A 122 -13.67 2.20 6.25
C VAL A 122 -13.74 3.42 5.34
N ILE A 123 -13.84 4.61 5.93
CA ILE A 123 -13.90 5.87 5.17
C ILE A 123 -12.56 6.11 4.46
N HIS A 124 -11.44 5.86 5.14
CA HIS A 124 -10.12 5.98 4.55
C HIS A 124 -9.95 5.03 3.36
N ALA A 125 -10.29 3.75 3.54
CA ALA A 125 -10.18 2.71 2.52
C ALA A 125 -10.98 3.07 1.26
N CYS A 126 -12.21 3.57 1.42
CA CYS A 126 -13.04 3.99 0.28
C CYS A 126 -12.52 5.26 -0.41
N ARG A 127 -11.98 6.23 0.34
CA ARG A 127 -11.53 7.52 -0.23
C ARG A 127 -10.12 7.49 -0.80
N GLN A 128 -9.24 6.65 -0.26
CA GLN A 128 -7.79 6.70 -0.50
C GLN A 128 -7.19 5.37 -0.97
N GLU A 129 -7.84 4.23 -0.70
CA GLU A 129 -7.32 2.89 -1.03
C GLU A 129 -8.20 2.11 -2.02
N MET A 130 -9.16 2.78 -2.65
CA MET A 130 -10.03 2.22 -3.69
C MET A 130 -10.89 1.03 -3.24
N ALA A 131 -11.23 0.93 -1.95
CA ALA A 131 -12.20 -0.07 -1.50
C ALA A 131 -13.60 0.24 -2.08
N MET A 132 -14.14 -0.68 -2.88
CA MET A 132 -15.41 -0.53 -3.59
C MET A 132 -16.51 -1.44 -3.04
N THR A 133 -16.11 -2.51 -2.36
CA THR A 133 -16.99 -3.54 -1.80
C THR A 133 -16.59 -3.84 -0.36
N PRO A 134 -17.50 -4.42 0.46
CA PRO A 134 -17.14 -4.84 1.81
C PRO A 134 -15.98 -5.85 1.85
N TYR A 135 -15.82 -6.66 0.79
CA TYR A 135 -14.74 -7.64 0.71
C TYR A 135 -13.37 -6.96 0.60
N ASP A 136 -13.28 -5.80 -0.07
CA ASP A 136 -12.03 -5.06 -0.22
C ASP A 136 -11.48 -4.54 1.12
N PHE A 137 -12.36 -4.39 2.12
CA PHE A 137 -11.97 -3.95 3.47
C PHE A 137 -11.75 -5.11 4.45
N LEU A 138 -12.48 -6.23 4.29
CA LEU A 138 -12.54 -7.29 5.29
C LEU A 138 -11.57 -8.46 5.05
N ALA A 139 -11.03 -8.60 3.84
CA ALA A 139 -10.27 -9.79 3.41
C ALA A 139 -8.77 -9.77 3.76
#